data_AF-B8GRK4-F1
#
_entry.id   AF-B8GRK4-F1
#
_cell.length_a   1.000
_cell.length_b   1.000
_cell.length_c   1.000
_cell.angle_alpha   90.00
_cell.angle_beta   90.00
_cell.angle_gamma   90.00
#
_symmetry.space_group_name_H-M   'P 1'
#
loop_
_entity.id
_entity.type
_entity.pdbx_description
1 polymer ?
#
loop_
_entity_poly.entity_id
_entity_poly.type
_entity_poly.pdbx_seq_one_letter_code
_entity_poly.pdbx_strand_id
1 'polypeptide(L)'
;MIRVCSLDHLVLTVADIETTCDFYRRVLGMEVVSFGAGRRALSFGTQKINLHQAGQEFEPKAHRPTPGSADLCLLIDTPLETAIRHLERCGVNVLEGPVQRTGATGPILSVYFRDPDSNLIEISNPLERDTARE
;
A
#
# COMPACT_ATOMS: atom_id res chain seq x y z
N MET A 1 -23.84 10.12 17.82
CA MET A 1 -22.72 9.14 17.81
C MET A 1 -22.03 9.27 16.47
N ILE A 2 -20.69 9.35 16.45
CA ILE A 2 -19.94 9.41 15.19
C ILE A 2 -19.89 8.00 14.59
N ARG A 3 -20.09 7.88 13.27
CA ARG A 3 -19.97 6.63 12.51
C ARG A 3 -18.91 6.82 11.42
N VAL A 4 -17.89 5.97 11.42
CA VAL A 4 -16.87 5.94 10.37
C VAL A 4 -17.34 5.03 9.24
N CYS A 5 -17.14 5.45 7.99
CA CYS A 5 -17.58 4.71 6.80
C CYS A 5 -16.43 3.94 6.14
N SER A 6 -15.28 4.57 5.99
CA SER A 6 -14.11 4.00 5.30
C SER A 6 -12.85 4.81 5.64
N LEU A 7 -11.70 4.27 5.25
CA LEU A 7 -10.46 5.04 5.13
C LEU A 7 -10.45 5.74 3.77
N ASP A 8 -10.40 7.07 3.75
CA ASP A 8 -10.30 7.85 2.51
C ASP A 8 -8.86 7.88 1.99
N HIS A 9 -7.93 8.28 2.86
CA HIS A 9 -6.50 8.29 2.59
C HIS A 9 -5.69 8.15 3.88
N LEU A 10 -4.39 7.93 3.72
CA LEU A 10 -3.40 8.03 4.79
C LEU A 10 -2.21 8.88 4.32
N VAL A 11 -1.29 9.19 5.23
CA VAL A 11 -0.04 9.90 4.93
C VAL A 11 1.14 8.98 5.20
N LEU A 12 2.03 8.82 4.22
CA LEU A 12 3.36 8.28 4.45
C LEU A 12 4.36 9.43 4.57
N THR A 13 5.17 9.37 5.62
CA THR A 13 6.40 10.15 5.67
C THR A 13 7.50 9.32 5.03
N VAL A 14 8.19 9.87 4.04
CA VAL A 14 9.17 9.15 3.22
C VAL A 14 10.47 9.92 3.13
N ALA A 15 11.59 9.23 2.94
CA ALA A 15 12.88 9.87 2.82
C ALA A 15 12.99 10.72 1.54
N ASP A 16 12.46 10.21 0.42
CA ASP A 16 12.48 10.89 -0.88
C ASP A 16 11.20 10.63 -1.67
N ILE A 17 10.46 11.70 -1.97
CA ILE A 17 9.13 11.58 -2.61
C ILE A 17 9.21 10.96 -4.00
N GLU A 18 10.19 11.33 -4.82
CA GLU A 18 10.25 10.86 -6.21
C GLU A 18 10.64 9.38 -6.27
N THR A 19 11.53 8.92 -5.39
CA THR A 19 11.85 7.50 -5.21
C THR A 19 10.63 6.69 -4.81
N THR A 20 9.83 7.18 -3.84
CA THR A 20 8.56 6.55 -3.47
C THR A 20 7.58 6.55 -4.64
N CYS A 21 7.42 7.68 -5.34
CA CYS A 21 6.54 7.80 -6.50
C CYS A 21 6.90 6.80 -7.60
N ASP A 22 8.18 6.70 -7.95
CA ASP A 22 8.67 5.78 -8.96
C ASP A 22 8.48 4.32 -8.55
N PHE A 23 8.70 3.99 -7.28
CA PHE A 23 8.46 2.66 -6.76
C PHE A 23 6.98 2.26 -6.90
N TYR A 24 6.07 3.03 -6.29
CA TYR A 24 4.66 2.66 -6.25
C TYR A 24 3.99 2.70 -7.63
N ARG A 25 4.42 3.61 -8.51
CA ARG A 25 3.97 3.64 -9.91
C ARG A 25 4.38 2.38 -10.67
N ARG A 26 5.65 1.98 -10.57
CA ARG A 26 6.20 0.84 -11.33
C ARG A 26 5.78 -0.51 -10.75
N VAL A 27 5.82 -0.63 -9.42
CA VAL A 27 5.60 -1.90 -8.70
C VAL A 27 4.11 -2.18 -8.54
N LEU A 28 3.32 -1.18 -8.18
CA LEU A 28 1.89 -1.35 -7.86
C LEU A 28 0.94 -0.65 -8.85
N GLY A 29 1.46 0.00 -9.89
CA GLY A 29 0.62 0.63 -10.92
C GLY A 29 -0.16 1.85 -10.42
N MET A 30 0.23 2.43 -9.28
CA MET A 30 -0.46 3.61 -8.72
C MET A 30 -0.23 4.85 -9.58
N GLU A 31 -1.24 5.71 -9.67
CA GLU A 31 -1.14 6.98 -10.37
C GLU A 31 -0.49 8.04 -9.47
N VAL A 32 0.55 8.70 -9.95
CA VAL A 32 1.19 9.79 -9.22
C VAL A 32 0.46 11.10 -9.54
N VAL A 33 -0.22 11.64 -8.55
CA VAL A 33 -0.98 12.89 -8.69
C VAL A 33 -0.32 14.04 -7.94
N SER A 34 -0.43 15.23 -8.52
CA SER A 34 0.02 16.48 -7.89
C SER A 34 -1.19 17.37 -7.63
N PHE A 35 -1.26 17.97 -6.45
CA PHE A 35 -2.40 18.82 -6.08
C PHE A 35 -1.99 19.94 -5.13
N GLY A 36 -2.78 21.02 -5.11
CA GLY A 36 -2.51 22.20 -4.29
C GLY A 36 -1.11 22.78 -4.56
N ALA A 37 -0.44 23.22 -3.50
CA ALA A 37 0.89 23.83 -3.54
C ALA A 37 2.02 22.77 -3.67
N GLY A 38 1.97 21.95 -4.71
CA GLY A 38 3.03 20.96 -5.00
C GLY A 38 2.98 19.70 -4.14
N ARG A 39 1.84 19.38 -3.52
CA ARG A 39 1.68 18.13 -2.76
C ARG A 39 1.61 16.94 -3.73
N ARG A 40 2.19 15.82 -3.32
CA ARG A 40 2.26 14.59 -4.10
C ARG A 40 1.46 13.49 -3.41
N ALA A 41 0.76 12.68 -4.20
CA ALA A 41 0.06 11.50 -3.71
C ALA A 41 0.09 10.36 -4.73
N LEU A 42 -0.17 9.16 -4.23
CA LEU A 42 -0.34 7.93 -4.97
C LEU A 42 -1.82 7.53 -4.95
N SER A 43 -2.50 7.62 -6.09
CA SER A 43 -3.91 7.28 -6.22
C SER A 43 -4.08 5.83 -6.69
N PHE A 44 -5.07 5.14 -6.12
CA PHE A 44 -5.49 3.79 -6.51
C PHE A 44 -6.97 3.58 -6.18
N GLY A 45 -7.73 2.99 -7.10
CA GLY A 45 -9.18 2.86 -6.96
C GLY A 45 -9.83 4.21 -6.67
N THR A 46 -10.49 4.33 -5.52
CA THR A 46 -11.12 5.57 -5.03
C THR A 46 -10.41 6.19 -3.84
N GLN A 47 -9.20 5.72 -3.52
CA GLN A 47 -8.40 6.10 -2.37
C GLN A 47 -7.04 6.66 -2.80
N LYS A 48 -6.28 7.21 -1.84
CA LYS A 48 -4.91 7.64 -2.09
C LYS A 48 -4.01 7.55 -0.87
N ILE A 49 -2.71 7.61 -1.10
CA ILE A 49 -1.68 7.83 -0.09
C ILE A 49 -1.02 9.18 -0.37
N ASN A 50 -1.15 10.13 0.57
CA ASN A 50 -0.41 11.39 0.49
C ASN A 50 1.04 11.17 0.94
N LEU A 51 1.98 11.85 0.30
CA LEU A 51 3.41 11.75 0.62
C LEU A 51 3.91 13.04 1.25
N HIS A 52 4.55 12.92 2.40
CA HIS A 52 5.32 13.98 3.04
C HIS A 52 6.80 13.57 3.05
N GLN A 53 7.70 14.47 2.68
CA GLN A 53 9.13 14.18 2.80
C GLN A 53 9.59 14.41 4.24
N ALA A 54 10.42 13.50 4.76
CA ALA A 54 10.97 13.60 6.10
C ALA A 54 11.72 14.93 6.28
N GLY A 55 11.41 15.65 7.36
CA GLY A 55 11.95 16.99 7.64
C GLY A 55 11.30 18.14 6.85
N GLN A 56 10.36 17.84 5.94
CA GLN A 56 9.58 18.83 5.17
C GLN A 56 8.08 18.52 5.20
N GLU A 57 7.61 17.93 6.30
CA GLU A 57 6.21 17.54 6.41
C GLU A 57 5.29 18.76 6.59
N PHE A 58 4.08 18.69 6.05
CA PHE A 58 3.05 19.69 6.28
C PHE A 58 2.36 19.50 7.63
N GLU A 59 2.01 20.59 8.30
CA GLU A 59 1.17 20.57 9.49
C GLU A 59 -0.33 20.60 9.14
N PRO A 60 -1.20 19.95 9.94
CA PRO A 60 -0.87 19.03 11.03
C PRO A 60 -0.37 17.67 10.50
N LYS A 61 0.45 16.98 11.30
CA LYS A 61 0.97 15.64 11.00
C LYS A 61 0.91 14.69 12.20
N ALA A 62 1.27 13.43 11.96
CA ALA A 62 1.46 12.45 13.03
C ALA A 62 2.47 12.99 14.06
N HIS A 63 2.29 12.66 15.33
CA HIS A 63 3.17 13.18 16.40
C HIS A 63 4.64 12.78 16.21
N ARG A 64 4.90 11.61 15.62
CA ARG A 64 6.23 11.10 15.30
C ARG A 64 6.25 10.59 13.84
N PRO A 65 6.33 11.49 12.85
CA PRO A 65 6.36 11.10 11.45
C PRO A 65 7.66 10.33 11.20
N THR A 66 7.55 9.07 10.78
CA THR A 66 8.69 8.15 10.72
C THR A 66 8.65 7.36 9.42
N PRO A 67 9.65 7.52 8.52
CA PRO A 67 9.81 6.64 7.38
C PRO A 67 9.94 5.18 7.81
N GLY A 68 9.31 4.27 7.07
CA GLY A 68 9.35 2.83 7.35
C GLY A 68 8.44 2.37 8.48
N SER A 69 7.60 3.25 9.05
CA SER A 69 6.72 2.87 10.17
C SER A 69 5.38 2.28 9.75
N ALA A 70 5.07 2.24 8.46
CA ALA A 70 3.79 1.75 7.97
C ALA A 70 3.81 0.23 7.72
N ASP A 71 2.66 -0.39 7.97
CA ASP A 71 2.35 -1.77 7.66
C ASP A 71 0.96 -1.78 7.00
N LEU A 72 0.91 -2.05 5.70
CA LEU A 72 -0.25 -1.84 4.85
C LEU A 72 -0.62 -3.11 4.08
N CYS A 73 -1.88 -3.51 4.18
CA CYS A 73 -2.47 -4.55 3.33
C CYS A 73 -3.35 -3.92 2.26
N LEU A 74 -3.05 -4.20 1.00
CA LEU A 74 -3.74 -3.68 -0.18
C LEU A 74 -4.36 -4.84 -0.98
N LEU A 75 -5.66 -4.75 -1.26
CA LEU A 75 -6.31 -5.70 -2.15
C LEU A 75 -5.98 -5.33 -3.60
N ILE A 76 -5.67 -6.36 -4.39
CA ILE A 76 -5.43 -6.23 -5.83
C ILE A 76 -6.39 -7.13 -6.60
N ASP A 77 -6.75 -6.72 -7.83
CA ASP A 77 -7.55 -7.56 -8.74
C ASP A 77 -6.67 -8.48 -9.59
N THR A 78 -5.38 -8.19 -9.67
CA THR A 78 -4.41 -9.04 -10.38
C THR A 78 -4.23 -10.35 -9.60
N PRO A 79 -4.29 -11.53 -10.25
CA PRO A 79 -4.01 -12.80 -9.59
C PRO A 79 -2.63 -12.77 -8.93
N LEU A 80 -2.54 -13.20 -7.67
CA LEU A 80 -1.34 -13.09 -6.84
C LEU A 80 -0.11 -13.75 -7.48
N GLU A 81 -0.30 -14.88 -8.13
CA GLU A 81 0.69 -15.60 -8.93
C GLU A 81 1.31 -14.72 -10.05
N THR A 82 0.50 -13.88 -10.70
CA THR A 82 0.98 -12.91 -11.70
C THR A 82 1.63 -11.70 -11.05
N ALA A 83 1.12 -11.25 -9.90
CA ALA A 83 1.72 -10.16 -9.14
C ALA A 83 3.13 -10.52 -8.64
N ILE A 84 3.34 -11.73 -8.12
CA ILE A 84 4.66 -12.22 -7.68
C ILE A 84 5.69 -12.14 -8.82
N ARG A 85 5.35 -12.66 -10.01
CA ARG A 85 6.23 -12.55 -11.20
C ARG A 85 6.52 -11.11 -11.60
N HIS A 86 5.56 -10.20 -11.43
CA HIS A 86 5.76 -8.78 -11.69
C HIS A 86 6.72 -8.15 -10.67
N LEU A 87 6.57 -8.47 -9.39
CA LEU A 87 7.50 -8.04 -8.33
C LEU A 87 8.94 -8.47 -8.64
N GLU A 88 9.15 -9.73 -9.02
CA GLU A 88 10.46 -10.26 -9.39
C GLU A 88 11.08 -9.50 -10.58
N ARG A 89 10.30 -9.25 -11.64
CA ARG A 89 10.75 -8.45 -12.81
C ARG A 89 11.08 -7.01 -12.43
N CYS A 90 10.41 -6.47 -11.42
CA CYS A 90 10.68 -5.16 -10.87
C CYS A 90 11.89 -5.13 -9.92
N GLY A 91 12.52 -6.28 -9.65
CA GLY A 91 13.63 -6.40 -8.71
C GLY A 91 13.20 -6.27 -7.24
N VAL A 92 11.92 -6.53 -6.94
CA VAL A 92 11.39 -6.49 -5.57
C VAL A 92 11.51 -7.87 -4.93
N ASN A 93 12.18 -7.94 -3.79
CA ASN A 93 12.33 -9.19 -3.03
C ASN A 93 11.07 -9.49 -2.22
N VAL A 94 10.43 -10.62 -2.51
CA VAL A 94 9.34 -11.16 -1.69
C VAL A 94 9.92 -11.69 -0.38
N LEU A 95 9.35 -11.25 0.74
CA LEU A 95 9.72 -11.69 2.08
C LEU A 95 9.00 -12.98 2.49
N GLU A 96 7.70 -13.05 2.19
CA GLU A 96 6.84 -14.19 2.51
C GLU A 96 5.67 -14.21 1.53
N GLY A 97 5.21 -15.42 1.19
CA GLY A 97 4.03 -15.65 0.38
C GLY A 97 4.28 -16.52 -0.85
N PRO A 98 3.21 -16.99 -1.53
CA PRO A 98 1.81 -16.76 -1.19
C PRO A 98 1.40 -17.51 0.09
N VAL A 99 0.69 -16.84 1.00
CA VAL A 99 0.27 -17.40 2.29
C VAL A 99 -1.11 -16.89 2.69
N GLN A 100 -1.93 -17.74 3.30
CA GLN A 100 -3.26 -17.34 3.76
C GLN A 100 -3.17 -16.43 5.00
N ARG A 101 -4.02 -15.40 5.04
CA ARG A 101 -4.19 -14.45 6.13
C ARG A 101 -5.66 -14.16 6.38
N THR A 102 -5.94 -13.49 7.50
CA THR A 102 -7.28 -13.01 7.83
C THR A 102 -7.41 -11.55 7.43
N GLY A 103 -8.18 -11.30 6.36
CA GLY A 103 -8.55 -9.95 5.95
C GLY A 103 -9.74 -9.42 6.74
N ALA A 104 -10.07 -8.14 6.53
CA ALA A 104 -11.15 -7.47 7.24
C ALA A 104 -12.55 -8.08 6.99
N THR A 105 -12.77 -8.69 5.83
CA THR A 105 -14.06 -9.26 5.40
C THR A 105 -14.05 -10.79 5.26
N GLY A 106 -12.87 -11.42 5.34
CA GLY A 106 -12.71 -12.87 5.17
C GLY A 106 -11.26 -13.27 4.92
N PRO A 107 -11.00 -14.56 4.67
CA PRO A 107 -9.68 -15.04 4.32
C PRO A 107 -9.15 -14.40 3.03
N ILE A 108 -7.86 -14.10 3.01
CA ILE A 108 -7.14 -13.53 1.87
C ILE A 108 -5.87 -14.35 1.63
N LEU A 109 -5.37 -14.36 0.40
CA LEU A 109 -4.06 -14.91 0.04
C LEU A 109 -3.10 -13.76 -0.22
N SER A 110 -1.96 -13.75 0.45
CA SER A 110 -1.12 -12.57 0.58
C SER A 110 0.35 -12.82 0.26
N VAL A 111 1.05 -11.75 -0.15
CA VAL A 111 2.50 -11.68 -0.35
C VAL A 111 3.03 -10.40 0.27
N TYR A 112 4.20 -10.48 0.90
CA TYR A 112 4.84 -9.40 1.63
C TYR A 112 6.16 -8.95 0.98
N PHE A 113 6.41 -7.65 0.94
CA PHE A 113 7.67 -7.05 0.51
C PHE A 113 7.89 -5.69 1.18
N ARG A 114 9.03 -5.04 0.90
CA ARG A 114 9.34 -3.69 1.40
C ARG A 114 9.29 -2.66 0.29
N ASP A 115 8.80 -1.48 0.64
CA ASP A 115 9.01 -0.27 -0.16
C ASP A 115 10.41 0.33 0.11
N PRO A 116 10.79 1.46 -0.55
CA PRO A 116 12.10 2.07 -0.39
C PRO A 116 12.43 2.51 1.06
N ASP A 117 11.43 2.89 1.84
CA ASP A 117 11.56 3.33 3.22
C ASP A 117 11.45 2.16 4.22
N SER A 118 11.35 0.92 3.72
CA SER A 118 11.16 -0.30 4.50
C SER A 118 9.80 -0.45 5.18
N ASN A 119 8.77 0.28 4.74
CA ASN A 119 7.39 -0.01 5.11
C ASN A 119 7.06 -1.45 4.70
N LEU A 120 6.29 -2.16 5.52
CA LEU A 120 5.82 -3.49 5.18
C LEU A 120 4.59 -3.37 4.27
N ILE A 121 4.69 -3.91 3.07
CA ILE A 121 3.61 -3.89 2.09
C ILE A 121 3.14 -5.32 1.87
N GLU A 122 1.87 -5.54 2.16
CA GLU A 122 1.12 -6.75 1.86
C GLU A 122 0.20 -6.48 0.65
N ILE A 123 0.30 -7.31 -0.39
CA ILE A 123 -0.70 -7.34 -1.46
C ILE A 123 -1.46 -8.66 -1.42
N SER A 124 -2.78 -8.60 -1.60
CA SER A 124 -3.63 -9.78 -1.39
C SER A 124 -4.81 -9.87 -2.35
N ASN A 125 -5.24 -11.10 -2.64
CA ASN A 125 -6.55 -11.39 -3.23
C ASN A 125 -7.49 -11.96 -2.16
N PRO A 126 -8.79 -11.60 -2.16
CA PRO A 126 -9.81 -12.32 -1.39
C PRO A 126 -9.88 -13.79 -1.80
N LEU A 127 -10.01 -14.69 -0.81
CA LEU A 127 -10.36 -16.07 -1.06
C LEU A 127 -11.89 -16.20 -1.02
N GLU A 128 -12.47 -16.85 -2.02
CA GLU A 128 -13.88 -17.19 -1.96
C GLU A 128 -14.15 -18.05 -0.72
N ARG A 129 -15.22 -17.71 0.01
CA ARG A 129 -15.71 -18.63 1.04
C ARG A 129 -16.30 -19.83 0.32
N ASP A 130 -15.76 -21.01 0.62
CA ASP A 130 -16.29 -22.27 0.12
C ASP A 130 -17.71 -22.45 0.70
N THR A 131 -18.73 -22.02 -0.06
CA THR A 131 -20.15 -22.08 0.36
C THR A 131 -20.72 -23.50 0.29
N ALA A 132 -19.89 -24.50 -0.04
CA ALA A 132 -20.31 -25.89 -0.23
C ALA A 132 -20.21 -26.78 1.03
N ARG A 133 -20.01 -26.22 2.23
CA ARG A 133 -19.87 -26.99 3.48
C ARG A 133 -20.61 -26.41 4.69
N GLU A 134 -21.85 -25.97 4.50
CA GLU A 134 -22.81 -25.77 5.60
C GLU A 134 -24.01 -26.72 5.46
#